data_AF-A0AAP3WG04-F1
#
_entry.id   AF-A0AAP3WG04-F1
#
_cell.length_a   1.000
_cell.length_b   1.000
_cell.length_c   1.000
_cell.angle_alpha   90.00
_cell.angle_beta   90.00
_cell.angle_gamma   90.00
#
_symmetry.space_group_name_H-M   'P 1'
#
loop_
_entity.id
_entity.type
_entity.pdbx_description
1 polymer ?
#
loop_
_entity_poly.entity_id
_entity_poly.type
_entity_poly.pdbx_seq_one_letter_code
_entity_poly.pdbx_strand_id
1 'polypeptide(L)'
;MIAQTQLKKPSNWQDFEKLCKLLWGEIWICEDTIKRHGRQGQNQYGVDVFSYVEKYSGYCGIQCKGKDDYTNAQLTEAEIDNEITKALDFEPNLKLLVFATTANKDAKIEGYIRKKDIENRAKGLFAIDIASWEDIVDQLERYRTTYNWYVNNCQFKDTTDVLVTFHGKDEITIYPEYVKTIKHYEYRKLTEIEQDVRLSLGNLEVPNIGIPRFSFNPPKKIDKRWCKLRIRIENTGKTVIRTPKLIVSFRPEDIVEIDDNFYYFNAFGIDEAAKAQINASRDAKREVYQTYKNQLEYRPKNSVFVQKDCRDFYMSVIPVDGIKKFSLIWKFLCEDYQKNGVLTIYVEPQIEEHIKTIEVYDESELKPDETSLAPKVVEV
;
A
#
# COMPACT_ATOMS: atom_id res chain seq x y z
N MET A 1 31.47 -13.87 18.85
CA MET A 1 31.57 -13.24 17.52
C MET A 1 30.22 -13.42 16.84
N ILE A 2 29.49 -12.34 16.62
CA ILE A 2 28.26 -12.37 15.83
C ILE A 2 28.73 -12.44 14.37
N ALA A 3 28.22 -13.42 13.61
CA ALA A 3 28.55 -13.54 12.19
C ALA A 3 28.23 -12.22 11.49
N GLN A 4 29.22 -11.63 10.79
CA GLN A 4 29.02 -10.45 9.94
C GLN A 4 27.86 -10.74 9.01
N THR A 5 26.78 -9.99 9.17
CA THR A 5 25.66 -9.99 8.23
C THR A 5 26.22 -9.39 6.95
N GLN A 6 26.57 -10.23 5.97
CA GLN A 6 27.12 -9.77 4.70
C GLN A 6 26.07 -8.91 4.00
N LEU A 7 26.21 -7.58 4.11
CA LEU A 7 25.45 -6.65 3.29
C LEU A 7 25.68 -7.03 1.83
N LYS A 8 24.58 -7.18 1.08
CA LYS A 8 24.64 -7.43 -0.36
C LYS A 8 25.36 -6.27 -1.04
N LYS A 9 26.22 -6.56 -2.03
CA LYS A 9 26.89 -5.53 -2.82
C LYS A 9 25.91 -4.85 -3.79
N PRO A 10 26.12 -3.59 -4.18
CA PRO A 10 25.30 -2.94 -5.18
C PRO A 10 25.34 -3.69 -6.51
N SER A 11 24.18 -3.87 -7.14
CA SER A 11 24.05 -4.68 -8.37
C SER A 11 24.44 -3.92 -9.64
N ASN A 12 24.61 -2.61 -9.57
CA ASN A 12 25.10 -1.77 -10.65
C ASN A 12 26.05 -0.69 -10.12
N TRP A 13 26.85 -0.13 -11.01
CA TRP A 13 27.89 0.84 -10.65
C TRP A 13 27.31 2.19 -10.22
N GLN A 14 26.14 2.60 -10.74
CA GLN A 14 25.50 3.87 -10.37
C GLN A 14 25.02 3.88 -8.91
N ASP A 15 24.48 2.77 -8.44
CA ASP A 15 24.07 2.59 -7.05
C ASP A 15 25.30 2.54 -6.13
N PHE A 16 26.41 1.95 -6.58
CA PHE A 16 27.65 1.96 -5.84
C PHE A 16 28.26 3.36 -5.71
N GLU A 17 28.29 4.15 -6.78
CA GLU A 17 28.71 5.56 -6.70
C GLU A 17 27.83 6.37 -5.75
N LYS A 18 26.51 6.13 -5.79
CA LYS A 18 25.57 6.80 -4.89
C LYS A 18 25.82 6.42 -3.44
N LEU A 19 26.08 5.13 -3.16
CA LEU A 19 26.47 4.66 -1.84
C LEU A 19 27.76 5.35 -1.37
N CYS A 20 28.80 5.39 -2.21
CA CYS A 20 30.06 6.04 -1.88
C CYS A 20 29.87 7.54 -1.60
N LYS A 21 29.07 8.24 -2.42
CA LYS A 21 28.75 9.64 -2.18
C LYS A 21 28.13 9.88 -0.80
N LEU A 22 27.15 9.05 -0.40
CA LEU A 22 26.48 9.22 0.89
C LEU A 22 27.41 8.86 2.05
N LEU A 23 28.10 7.72 1.94
CA LEU A 23 28.98 7.22 2.99
C LEU A 23 30.13 8.20 3.27
N TRP A 24 30.82 8.66 2.24
CA TRP A 24 31.91 9.61 2.43
C TRP A 24 31.43 11.03 2.74
N GLY A 25 30.19 11.38 2.39
CA GLY A 25 29.55 12.59 2.89
C GLY A 25 29.47 12.59 4.42
N GLU A 26 29.10 11.46 5.01
CA GLU A 26 29.02 11.29 6.47
C GLU A 26 30.43 11.16 7.11
N ILE A 27 31.36 10.41 6.49
CA ILE A 27 32.74 10.25 6.98
C ILE A 27 33.50 11.59 7.01
N TRP A 28 33.32 12.41 5.97
CA TRP A 28 34.04 13.68 5.83
C TRP A 28 33.26 14.88 6.36
N ILE A 29 32.03 14.68 6.85
CA ILE A 29 31.13 15.72 7.37
C ILE A 29 30.93 16.81 6.30
N CYS A 30 30.53 16.37 5.11
CA CYS A 30 30.40 17.20 3.92
C CYS A 30 29.19 16.82 3.06
N GLU A 31 28.11 16.35 3.70
CA GLU A 31 26.89 15.86 3.08
C GLU A 31 26.28 16.85 2.07
N ASP A 32 26.38 18.15 2.37
CA ASP A 32 25.83 19.24 1.55
C ASP A 32 26.73 19.61 0.36
N THR A 33 28.03 19.32 0.43
CA THR A 33 29.02 19.78 -0.56
C THR A 33 29.55 18.67 -1.45
N ILE A 34 29.45 17.41 -1.02
CA ILE A 34 29.92 16.26 -1.79
C ILE A 34 29.09 16.03 -3.06
N LYS A 35 29.78 15.83 -4.19
CA LYS A 35 29.15 15.77 -5.52
C LYS A 35 29.72 14.63 -6.35
N ARG A 36 28.87 14.06 -7.21
CA ARG A 36 29.33 13.19 -8.30
C ARG A 36 29.91 14.03 -9.42
N HIS A 37 30.99 13.56 -10.01
CA HIS A 37 31.72 14.26 -11.05
C HIS A 37 31.12 13.98 -12.42
N GLY A 38 30.55 14.99 -13.07
CA GLY A 38 30.13 14.93 -14.48
C GLY A 38 29.08 13.84 -14.82
N ARG A 39 28.76 13.72 -16.10
CA ARG A 39 27.97 12.61 -16.67
C ARG A 39 28.90 11.60 -17.35
N GLN A 40 28.44 10.36 -17.45
CA GLN A 40 29.15 9.29 -18.17
C GLN A 40 29.55 9.75 -19.59
N GLY A 41 30.83 9.63 -19.93
CA GLY A 41 31.39 10.08 -21.21
C GLY A 41 32.12 11.42 -21.18
N GLN A 42 32.09 12.15 -20.05
CA GLN A 42 32.96 13.30 -19.83
C GLN A 42 34.30 12.86 -19.21
N ASN A 43 35.38 13.61 -19.46
CA ASN A 43 36.64 13.38 -18.78
C ASN A 43 36.49 13.70 -17.29
N GLN A 44 36.34 12.66 -16.46
CA GLN A 44 36.16 12.78 -15.01
C GLN A 44 37.48 12.77 -14.23
N TYR A 45 38.63 12.81 -14.94
CA TYR A 45 39.96 12.86 -14.34
C TYR A 45 40.20 11.74 -13.31
N GLY A 46 39.61 10.56 -13.50
CA GLY A 46 39.75 9.43 -12.56
C GLY A 46 39.14 9.70 -11.17
N VAL A 47 38.13 10.57 -11.09
CA VAL A 47 37.41 10.91 -9.84
C VAL A 47 35.90 10.90 -10.12
N ASP A 48 35.16 9.96 -9.52
CA ASP A 48 33.71 9.83 -9.69
C ASP A 48 32.92 10.66 -8.67
N VAL A 49 33.48 10.86 -7.47
CA VAL A 49 32.90 11.68 -6.39
C VAL A 49 33.97 12.57 -5.80
N PHE A 50 33.64 13.83 -5.49
CA PHE A 50 34.57 14.75 -4.84
C PHE A 50 33.87 15.71 -3.87
N SER A 51 34.65 16.22 -2.91
CA SER A 51 34.27 17.35 -2.06
C SER A 51 35.53 18.09 -1.61
N TYR A 52 35.38 19.36 -1.24
CA TYR A 52 36.34 19.98 -0.32
C TYR A 52 36.12 19.38 1.07
N VAL A 53 37.20 19.00 1.77
CA VAL A 53 37.15 18.38 3.09
C VAL A 53 38.02 19.17 4.05
N GLU A 54 37.38 19.77 5.06
CA GLU A 54 38.02 20.66 6.03
C GLU A 54 39.22 20.01 6.74
N LYS A 55 39.07 18.74 7.14
CA LYS A 55 40.11 17.94 7.80
C LYS A 55 41.42 17.87 6.99
N TYR A 56 41.33 17.90 5.66
CA TYR A 56 42.50 17.84 4.77
C TYR A 56 42.84 19.21 4.16
N SER A 57 42.03 20.23 4.43
CA SER A 57 42.15 21.58 3.87
C SER A 57 42.32 21.58 2.35
N GLY A 58 41.51 20.78 1.65
CA GLY A 58 41.57 20.65 0.19
C GLY A 58 40.56 19.67 -0.39
N TYR A 59 40.63 19.48 -1.70
CA TYR A 59 39.74 18.57 -2.41
C TYR A 59 40.13 17.11 -2.20
N CYS A 60 39.15 16.28 -1.88
CA CYS A 60 39.29 14.83 -1.82
C CYS A 60 38.42 14.20 -2.91
N GLY A 61 38.96 13.18 -3.57
CA GLY A 61 38.30 12.45 -4.63
C GLY A 61 38.10 10.98 -4.25
N ILE A 62 37.09 10.36 -4.84
CA ILE A 62 36.79 8.94 -4.75
C ILE A 62 36.65 8.42 -6.17
N GLN A 63 37.41 7.38 -6.50
CA GLN A 63 37.22 6.57 -7.68
C GLN A 63 36.45 5.31 -7.27
N CYS A 64 35.24 5.17 -7.80
CA CYS A 64 34.38 4.02 -7.60
C CYS A 64 34.65 2.97 -8.69
N LYS A 65 34.84 1.72 -8.28
CA LYS A 65 34.90 0.56 -9.20
C LYS A 65 33.93 -0.51 -8.74
N GLY A 66 32.80 -0.61 -9.44
CA GLY A 66 31.87 -1.73 -9.30
C GLY A 66 32.45 -2.97 -9.97
N LYS A 67 32.78 -3.99 -9.17
CA LYS A 67 33.12 -5.34 -9.61
C LYS A 67 31.96 -6.26 -9.24
N ASP A 68 31.46 -6.99 -10.23
CA ASP A 68 30.28 -7.84 -10.11
C ASP A 68 30.58 -9.14 -9.34
N ASP A 69 29.67 -9.51 -8.44
CA ASP A 69 29.80 -10.70 -7.59
C ASP A 69 29.91 -12.02 -8.37
N TYR A 70 29.54 -12.02 -9.66
CA TYR A 70 29.58 -13.22 -10.51
C TYR A 70 30.95 -13.48 -11.16
N THR A 71 31.84 -12.47 -11.26
CA THR A 71 33.11 -12.62 -11.97
C THR A 71 34.32 -12.70 -11.04
N ASN A 72 34.15 -12.46 -9.73
CA ASN A 72 35.26 -12.26 -8.77
C ASN A 72 36.30 -11.25 -9.29
N ALA A 73 35.90 -10.30 -10.14
CA ALA A 73 36.83 -9.37 -10.75
C ALA A 73 37.51 -8.51 -9.68
N GLN A 74 38.83 -8.47 -9.71
CA GLN A 74 39.64 -7.67 -8.81
C GLN A 74 40.01 -6.34 -9.46
N LEU A 75 40.43 -5.38 -8.63
CA LEU A 75 41.12 -4.18 -9.11
C LEU A 75 42.54 -4.58 -9.54
N THR A 76 43.00 -4.08 -10.67
CA THR A 76 44.35 -4.39 -11.19
C THR A 76 45.31 -3.23 -10.99
N GLU A 77 46.62 -3.51 -10.92
CA GLU A 77 47.67 -2.49 -10.81
C GLU A 77 47.62 -1.49 -11.98
N ALA A 78 47.35 -1.98 -13.20
CA ALA A 78 47.24 -1.13 -14.39
C ALA A 78 46.02 -0.21 -14.35
N GLU A 79 44.88 -0.68 -13.82
CA GLU A 79 43.72 0.19 -13.58
C GLU A 79 44.07 1.29 -12.57
N ILE A 80 44.71 0.94 -11.46
CA ILE A 80 45.13 1.90 -10.42
C ILE A 80 46.06 2.97 -10.99
N ASP A 81 47.10 2.56 -11.72
CA ASP A 81 48.05 3.49 -12.34
C ASP A 81 47.37 4.45 -13.33
N ASN A 82 46.44 3.94 -14.14
CA ASN A 82 45.71 4.75 -15.09
C ASN A 82 44.83 5.80 -14.37
N GLU A 83 44.10 5.42 -13.32
CA GLU A 83 43.26 6.38 -12.60
C GLU A 83 44.09 7.39 -11.78
N ILE A 84 45.21 6.98 -11.18
CA ILE A 84 46.14 7.91 -10.54
C ILE A 84 46.64 8.94 -11.55
N THR A 85 47.04 8.49 -12.74
CA THR A 85 47.56 9.37 -13.81
C THR A 85 46.52 10.40 -14.22
N LYS A 86 45.25 10.00 -14.40
CA LYS A 86 44.16 10.94 -14.72
C LYS A 86 43.89 11.92 -13.58
N ALA A 87 43.99 11.47 -12.33
CA ALA A 87 43.72 12.30 -11.15
C ALA A 87 44.80 13.36 -10.89
N LEU A 88 45.98 13.26 -11.52
CA LEU A 88 46.99 14.33 -11.51
C LEU A 88 46.48 15.60 -12.19
N ASP A 89 45.60 15.47 -13.18
CA ASP A 89 45.03 16.59 -13.94
C ASP A 89 43.74 17.14 -13.30
N PHE A 90 43.36 16.66 -12.11
CA PHE A 90 42.18 17.17 -11.40
C PHE A 90 42.46 18.58 -10.85
N GLU A 91 41.66 19.56 -11.27
CA GLU A 91 41.76 20.95 -10.82
C GLU A 91 40.59 21.36 -9.90
N PRO A 92 40.86 21.93 -8.71
CA PRO A 92 42.18 22.13 -8.08
C PRO A 92 42.78 20.82 -7.55
N ASN A 93 44.12 20.73 -7.48
CA ASN A 93 44.85 19.53 -7.05
C ASN A 93 44.26 18.87 -5.79
N LEU A 94 44.09 17.55 -5.86
CA LEU A 94 43.60 16.76 -4.75
C LEU A 94 44.57 16.77 -3.55
N LYS A 95 44.03 16.46 -2.38
CA LYS A 95 44.76 16.10 -1.16
C LYS A 95 44.69 14.60 -0.86
N LEU A 96 43.62 13.94 -1.29
CA LEU A 96 43.39 12.51 -1.10
C LEU A 96 42.58 11.95 -2.28
N LEU A 97 42.99 10.79 -2.78
CA LEU A 97 42.23 9.95 -3.70
C LEU A 97 41.95 8.60 -3.04
N VAL A 98 40.67 8.24 -2.92
CA VAL A 98 40.24 6.95 -2.38
C VAL A 98 39.74 6.05 -3.51
N PHE A 99 40.30 4.85 -3.63
CA PHE A 99 39.77 3.79 -4.49
C PHE A 99 38.71 3.01 -3.72
N ALA A 100 37.43 3.25 -4.00
CA ALA A 100 36.32 2.49 -3.44
C ALA A 100 35.96 1.35 -4.39
N THR A 101 35.91 0.11 -3.90
CA THR A 101 35.59 -1.06 -4.74
C THR A 101 34.62 -2.03 -4.06
N THR A 102 33.74 -2.65 -4.85
CA THR A 102 32.91 -3.78 -4.38
C THR A 102 33.68 -5.12 -4.40
N ALA A 103 34.93 -5.12 -4.87
CA ALA A 103 35.82 -6.28 -4.71
C ALA A 103 36.17 -6.50 -3.23
N ASN A 104 36.36 -7.76 -2.87
CA ASN A 104 36.85 -8.13 -1.55
C ASN A 104 38.30 -7.70 -1.37
N LYS A 105 38.78 -7.64 -0.13
CA LYS A 105 40.18 -7.32 0.20
C LYS A 105 41.18 -8.22 -0.56
N ASP A 106 42.19 -7.59 -1.14
CA ASP A 106 43.33 -8.26 -1.78
C ASP A 106 44.64 -7.68 -1.25
N ALA A 107 45.39 -8.50 -0.51
CA ALA A 107 46.64 -8.10 0.13
C ALA A 107 47.70 -7.59 -0.87
N LYS A 108 47.69 -8.09 -2.11
CA LYS A 108 48.60 -7.63 -3.17
C LYS A 108 48.24 -6.21 -3.60
N ILE A 109 46.95 -5.93 -3.80
CA ILE A 109 46.46 -4.61 -4.22
C ILE A 109 46.61 -3.59 -3.09
N GLU A 110 46.28 -3.93 -1.84
CA GLU A 110 46.52 -3.04 -0.72
C GLU A 110 48.03 -2.72 -0.55
N GLY A 111 48.88 -3.73 -0.71
CA GLY A 111 50.34 -3.55 -0.70
C GLY A 111 50.83 -2.64 -1.80
N TYR A 112 50.21 -2.71 -2.98
CA TYR A 112 50.50 -1.84 -4.11
C TYR A 112 50.06 -0.39 -3.86
N ILE A 113 48.83 -0.19 -3.38
CA ILE A 113 48.30 1.14 -3.02
C ILE A 113 49.20 1.82 -1.97
N ARG A 114 49.66 1.08 -0.94
CA ARG A 114 50.59 1.63 0.06
C ARG A 114 51.91 2.12 -0.55
N LYS A 115 52.45 1.41 -1.55
CA LYS A 115 53.66 1.86 -2.26
C LYS A 115 53.38 3.13 -3.08
N LYS A 116 52.26 3.16 -3.81
CA LYS A 116 51.84 4.33 -4.58
C LYS A 116 51.60 5.55 -3.71
N ASP A 117 50.98 5.39 -2.55
CA ASP A 117 50.79 6.48 -1.58
C ASP A 117 52.13 7.10 -1.15
N ILE A 118 53.12 6.27 -0.79
CA ILE A 118 54.47 6.74 -0.42
C ILE A 118 55.12 7.48 -1.59
N GLU A 119 55.07 6.91 -2.79
CA GLU A 119 55.64 7.53 -4.01
C GLU A 119 54.98 8.87 -4.34
N ASN A 120 53.66 8.97 -4.23
CA ASN A 120 52.91 10.19 -4.57
C ASN A 120 53.17 11.30 -3.54
N ARG A 121 53.16 10.95 -2.25
CA ARG A 121 53.48 11.89 -1.16
C ARG A 121 54.92 12.39 -1.23
N ALA A 122 55.88 11.53 -1.58
CA ALA A 122 57.28 11.94 -1.75
C ALA A 122 57.47 13.00 -2.85
N LYS A 123 56.55 13.05 -3.83
CA LYS A 123 56.50 14.06 -4.90
C LYS A 123 55.68 15.30 -4.53
N GLY A 124 55.15 15.39 -3.30
CA GLY A 124 54.27 16.48 -2.87
C GLY A 124 52.87 16.42 -3.46
N LEU A 125 52.44 15.27 -3.98
CA LEU A 125 51.12 15.04 -4.57
C LEU A 125 50.12 14.52 -3.51
N PHE A 126 48.90 14.20 -3.94
CA PHE A 126 47.83 13.72 -3.07
C PHE A 126 48.13 12.36 -2.43
N ALA A 127 47.54 12.12 -1.26
CA ALA A 127 47.48 10.81 -0.62
C ALA A 127 46.62 9.83 -1.43
N ILE A 128 46.93 8.55 -1.36
CA ILE A 128 46.17 7.48 -2.03
C ILE A 128 45.75 6.45 -0.99
N ASP A 129 44.48 6.06 -1.02
CA ASP A 129 43.92 5.05 -0.12
C ASP A 129 42.97 4.10 -0.88
N ILE A 130 42.64 2.97 -0.28
CA ILE A 130 41.70 1.99 -0.82
C ILE A 130 40.68 1.58 0.24
N ALA A 131 39.42 1.44 -0.18
CA ALA A 131 38.35 0.88 0.62
C ALA A 131 37.71 -0.28 -0.16
N SER A 132 38.05 -1.51 0.25
CA SER A 132 37.41 -2.72 -0.26
C SER A 132 36.01 -2.89 0.31
N TRP A 133 35.25 -3.85 -0.20
CA TRP A 133 33.86 -4.05 0.24
C TRP A 133 33.76 -4.25 1.76
N GLU A 134 34.66 -5.02 2.35
CA GLU A 134 34.70 -5.25 3.79
C GLU A 134 34.98 -3.94 4.57
N ASP A 135 35.86 -3.07 4.07
CA ASP A 135 36.10 -1.76 4.71
C ASP A 135 34.86 -0.86 4.62
N ILE A 136 34.19 -0.88 3.47
CA ILE A 136 32.95 -0.10 3.25
C ILE A 136 31.86 -0.58 4.20
N VAL A 137 31.71 -1.89 4.39
CA VAL A 137 30.77 -2.47 5.36
C VAL A 137 31.12 -2.05 6.78
N ASP A 138 32.40 -2.12 7.17
CA ASP A 138 32.86 -1.68 8.49
C ASP A 138 32.59 -0.19 8.72
N GLN A 139 32.71 0.66 7.69
CA GLN A 139 32.35 2.08 7.79
C GLN A 139 30.82 2.25 7.88
N LEU A 140 30.04 1.55 7.07
CA LEU A 140 28.57 1.62 7.13
C LEU A 140 28.06 1.27 8.54
N GLU A 141 28.62 0.26 9.20
CA GLU A 141 28.23 -0.08 10.57
C GLU A 141 28.49 1.04 11.60
N ARG A 142 29.50 1.90 11.34
CA ARG A 142 29.83 3.09 12.15
C ARG A 142 28.93 4.28 11.82
N TYR A 143 28.57 4.45 10.55
CA TYR A 143 27.83 5.60 10.02
C TYR A 143 26.37 5.24 9.71
N ARG A 144 25.55 5.36 10.76
CA ARG A 144 24.19 4.79 10.81
C ARG A 144 23.21 5.45 9.85
N THR A 145 23.39 6.73 9.51
CA THR A 145 22.48 7.40 8.56
C THR A 145 22.59 6.75 7.19
N THR A 146 23.81 6.59 6.68
CA THR A 146 24.05 5.94 5.39
C THR A 146 23.72 4.45 5.45
N TYR A 147 24.01 3.74 6.53
CA TYR A 147 23.61 2.34 6.70
C TYR A 147 22.10 2.16 6.56
N ASN A 148 21.32 2.95 7.29
CA ASN A 148 19.86 2.88 7.23
C ASN A 148 19.38 3.19 5.81
N TRP A 149 19.94 4.21 5.16
CA TRP A 149 19.63 4.50 3.76
C TRP A 149 19.95 3.32 2.84
N TYR A 150 21.10 2.68 2.99
CA TYR A 150 21.58 1.61 2.13
C TYR A 150 20.76 0.33 2.28
N VAL A 151 20.47 -0.07 3.53
CA VAL A 151 19.58 -1.19 3.79
C VAL A 151 18.19 -0.86 3.21
N ASN A 152 17.60 0.28 3.57
CA ASN A 152 16.24 0.70 3.16
C ASN A 152 16.05 0.85 1.65
N ASN A 153 16.97 1.50 0.94
CA ASN A 153 16.81 1.78 -0.49
C ASN A 153 17.34 0.68 -1.40
N CYS A 154 18.41 -0.01 -1.01
CA CYS A 154 19.10 -0.96 -1.88
C CYS A 154 18.83 -2.44 -1.53
N GLN A 155 18.32 -2.75 -0.33
CA GLN A 155 17.94 -4.13 0.03
C GLN A 155 16.42 -4.38 0.14
N PHE A 156 15.60 -3.39 0.53
CA PHE A 156 14.14 -3.63 0.72
C PHE A 156 13.30 -3.55 -0.56
N LYS A 157 13.71 -2.79 -1.59
CA LYS A 157 12.92 -2.62 -2.82
C LYS A 157 12.76 -3.90 -3.66
N ASP A 158 13.71 -4.83 -3.57
CA ASP A 158 13.67 -6.10 -4.30
C ASP A 158 13.20 -7.30 -3.45
N THR A 159 12.90 -7.07 -2.16
CA THR A 159 12.62 -8.15 -1.20
C THR A 159 11.31 -7.99 -0.46
N THR A 160 10.73 -6.79 -0.36
CA THR A 160 9.42 -6.58 0.26
C THR A 160 8.36 -6.59 -0.82
N ASP A 161 7.34 -7.44 -0.67
CA ASP A 161 6.20 -7.42 -1.58
C ASP A 161 4.92 -7.81 -0.82
N VAL A 162 3.80 -7.30 -1.31
CA VAL A 162 2.48 -7.60 -0.78
C VAL A 162 1.52 -7.98 -1.89
N LEU A 163 0.63 -8.91 -1.57
CA LEU A 163 -0.48 -9.30 -2.41
C LEU A 163 -1.80 -8.96 -1.69
N VAL A 164 -2.69 -8.26 -2.38
CA VAL A 164 -4.03 -7.91 -1.88
C VAL A 164 -5.06 -8.60 -2.79
N THR A 165 -6.00 -9.35 -2.24
CA THR A 165 -6.94 -10.18 -3.02
C THR A 165 -8.32 -10.33 -2.37
N PHE A 166 -9.33 -10.72 -3.16
CA PHE A 166 -10.60 -11.27 -2.70
C PHE A 166 -10.47 -12.80 -2.57
N HIS A 167 -10.01 -13.29 -1.42
CA HIS A 167 -9.78 -14.73 -1.19
C HIS A 167 -8.74 -15.38 -2.12
N GLY A 168 -7.62 -14.71 -2.38
CA GLY A 168 -6.56 -15.23 -3.25
C GLY A 168 -6.82 -15.04 -4.76
N LYS A 169 -7.89 -14.31 -5.11
CA LYS A 169 -8.20 -13.90 -6.49
C LYS A 169 -8.20 -12.38 -6.62
N ASP A 170 -7.90 -11.88 -7.81
CA ASP A 170 -7.95 -10.46 -8.12
C ASP A 170 -9.37 -9.98 -8.46
N GLU A 171 -10.32 -10.91 -8.54
CA GLU A 171 -11.71 -10.66 -8.90
C GLU A 171 -12.71 -11.43 -8.03
N ILE A 172 -13.92 -10.86 -7.91
CA ILE A 172 -15.07 -11.45 -7.22
C ILE A 172 -16.38 -11.03 -7.90
N THR A 173 -17.43 -11.85 -7.75
CA THR A 173 -18.81 -11.48 -8.12
C THR A 173 -19.64 -11.26 -6.86
N ILE A 174 -20.38 -10.15 -6.81
CA ILE A 174 -21.32 -9.82 -5.74
C ILE A 174 -22.76 -9.83 -6.24
N TYR A 175 -23.69 -10.06 -5.30
CA TYR A 175 -25.09 -10.37 -5.59
C TYR A 175 -26.04 -9.48 -4.79
N PRO A 176 -26.17 -8.18 -5.12
CA PRO A 176 -27.14 -7.31 -4.46
C PRO A 176 -28.58 -7.78 -4.75
N GLU A 177 -29.44 -7.81 -3.73
CA GLU A 177 -30.82 -8.29 -3.88
C GLU A 177 -31.84 -7.16 -4.13
N TYR A 178 -32.76 -7.42 -5.07
CA TYR A 178 -33.86 -6.53 -5.45
C TYR A 178 -35.18 -7.30 -5.48
N VAL A 179 -36.29 -6.58 -5.33
CA VAL A 179 -37.64 -7.09 -5.56
C VAL A 179 -38.20 -6.45 -6.82
N LYS A 180 -38.64 -7.28 -7.76
CA LYS A 180 -39.41 -6.88 -8.93
C LYS A 180 -40.88 -7.17 -8.67
N THR A 181 -41.69 -6.12 -8.55
CA THR A 181 -43.14 -6.26 -8.39
C THR A 181 -43.82 -6.13 -9.74
N ILE A 182 -44.62 -7.12 -10.11
CA ILE A 182 -45.49 -7.12 -11.28
C ILE A 182 -46.92 -6.96 -10.77
N LYS A 183 -47.53 -5.82 -11.06
CA LYS A 183 -48.96 -5.60 -10.76
C LYS A 183 -49.77 -6.14 -11.93
N HIS A 184 -50.57 -7.16 -11.66
CA HIS A 184 -51.49 -7.75 -12.62
C HIS A 184 -52.90 -7.25 -12.33
N TYR A 185 -53.60 -6.75 -13.35
CA TYR A 185 -54.97 -6.23 -13.19
C TYR A 185 -55.96 -7.26 -13.73
N GLU A 186 -56.85 -7.75 -12.86
CA GLU A 186 -57.85 -8.75 -13.20
C GLU A 186 -59.24 -8.18 -12.97
N TYR A 187 -60.11 -8.30 -13.98
CA TYR A 187 -61.48 -7.82 -13.87
C TYR A 187 -62.36 -8.86 -13.16
N ARG A 188 -63.10 -8.39 -12.16
CA ARG A 188 -64.11 -9.19 -11.47
C ARG A 188 -65.42 -8.42 -11.43
N LYS A 189 -66.49 -9.04 -11.91
CA LYS A 189 -67.84 -8.48 -11.78
C LYS A 189 -68.32 -8.66 -10.34
N LEU A 190 -68.74 -7.55 -9.70
CA LEU A 190 -69.35 -7.59 -8.35
C LEU A 190 -70.70 -8.31 -8.37
N THR A 191 -70.99 -9.06 -7.31
CA THR A 191 -72.32 -9.64 -7.07
C THR A 191 -73.35 -8.57 -6.69
N GLU A 192 -74.64 -8.87 -6.83
CA GLU A 192 -75.72 -7.94 -6.49
C GLU A 192 -75.65 -7.45 -5.03
N ILE A 193 -75.29 -8.33 -4.09
CA ILE A 193 -75.09 -8.00 -2.67
C ILE A 193 -73.90 -7.06 -2.49
N GLU A 194 -72.77 -7.33 -3.15
CA GLU A 194 -71.58 -6.48 -3.06
C GLU A 194 -71.80 -5.10 -3.69
N GLN A 195 -72.59 -5.02 -4.77
CA GLN A 195 -73.00 -3.75 -5.38
C GLN A 195 -73.86 -2.92 -4.42
N ASP A 196 -74.83 -3.54 -3.77
CA ASP A 196 -75.75 -2.89 -2.82
C ASP A 196 -75.04 -2.40 -1.54
N VAL A 197 -74.10 -3.22 -1.02
CA VAL A 197 -73.23 -2.86 0.11
C VAL A 197 -72.32 -1.67 -0.24
N ARG A 198 -71.76 -1.64 -1.45
CA ARG A 198 -70.86 -0.56 -1.90
C ARG A 198 -71.60 0.76 -2.16
N LEU A 199 -72.85 0.69 -2.62
CA LEU A 199 -73.76 1.84 -2.73
C LEU A 199 -74.18 2.38 -1.36
N SER A 200 -74.37 1.50 -0.37
CA SER A 200 -74.80 1.84 0.99
C SER A 200 -73.68 2.42 1.89
N LEU A 201 -72.42 2.04 1.66
CA LEU A 201 -71.25 2.40 2.49
C LEU A 201 -70.39 3.56 1.95
N GLY A 202 -70.89 4.33 0.98
CA GLY A 202 -70.17 5.36 0.21
C GLY A 202 -68.87 5.88 0.83
N ASN A 203 -67.72 5.60 0.18
CA ASN A 203 -66.36 6.04 0.50
C ASN A 203 -66.03 6.29 1.99
N LEU A 204 -66.48 5.43 2.90
CA LEU A 204 -65.94 5.41 4.26
C LEU A 204 -64.56 4.74 4.23
N GLU A 205 -63.52 5.56 4.06
CA GLU A 205 -62.17 5.18 4.50
C GLU A 205 -62.24 4.97 6.01
N VAL A 206 -62.24 3.71 6.43
CA VAL A 206 -62.04 3.35 7.83
C VAL A 206 -60.61 3.79 8.16
N PRO A 207 -60.40 4.82 9.02
CA PRO A 207 -59.05 5.17 9.41
C PRO A 207 -58.52 3.98 10.19
N ASN A 208 -57.40 3.43 9.71
CA ASN A 208 -56.69 2.39 10.42
C ASN A 208 -56.09 3.03 11.69
N ILE A 209 -56.90 3.19 12.74
CA ILE A 209 -56.44 3.62 14.07
C ILE A 209 -55.70 2.42 14.67
N GLY A 210 -54.51 2.17 14.15
CA GLY A 210 -53.52 1.36 14.82
C GLY A 210 -53.15 2.09 16.10
N ILE A 211 -53.56 1.53 17.24
CA ILE A 211 -53.02 1.91 18.55
C ILE A 211 -51.49 1.80 18.42
N PRO A 212 -50.70 2.87 18.59
CA PRO A 212 -49.26 2.77 18.48
C PRO A 212 -48.77 1.88 19.62
N ARG A 213 -48.49 0.61 19.31
CA ARG A 213 -47.65 -0.21 20.17
C ARG A 213 -46.28 0.45 20.16
N PHE A 214 -45.95 1.17 21.22
CA PHE A 214 -44.59 1.61 21.50
C PHE A 214 -43.71 0.36 21.60
N SER A 215 -43.10 -0.03 20.49
CA SER A 215 -42.04 -1.04 20.49
C SER A 215 -40.78 -0.35 21.00
N PHE A 216 -40.29 -0.78 22.15
CA PHE A 216 -39.07 -0.23 22.77
C PHE A 216 -37.80 -0.53 21.96
N ASN A 217 -37.91 -1.33 20.89
CA ASN A 217 -36.94 -1.45 19.80
C ASN A 217 -37.73 -1.48 18.47
N PRO A 218 -37.69 -0.43 17.63
CA PRO A 218 -38.27 -0.50 16.30
C PRO A 218 -37.51 -1.57 15.47
N PRO A 219 -38.21 -2.35 14.62
CA PRO A 219 -37.57 -3.35 13.79
C PRO A 219 -36.51 -2.70 12.89
N LYS A 220 -35.34 -3.34 12.78
CA LYS A 220 -34.23 -2.81 12.00
C LYS A 220 -34.45 -3.18 10.53
N LYS A 221 -34.58 -2.16 9.67
CA LYS A 221 -34.61 -2.34 8.22
C LYS A 221 -33.20 -2.64 7.71
N ILE A 222 -33.04 -3.77 7.02
CA ILE A 222 -31.79 -4.21 6.41
C ILE A 222 -31.94 -4.15 4.89
N ASP A 223 -31.18 -3.27 4.25
CA ASP A 223 -31.03 -3.23 2.79
C ASP A 223 -30.21 -4.44 2.33
N LYS A 224 -30.80 -5.31 1.52
CA LYS A 224 -30.17 -6.54 1.03
C LYS A 224 -29.26 -6.31 -0.19
N ARG A 225 -29.06 -5.06 -0.61
CA ARG A 225 -27.99 -4.71 -1.57
C ARG A 225 -26.60 -4.69 -0.93
N TRP A 226 -26.51 -4.63 0.41
CA TRP A 226 -25.24 -4.71 1.12
C TRP A 226 -24.50 -6.00 0.80
N CYS A 227 -23.37 -5.85 0.10
CA CYS A 227 -22.50 -6.94 -0.28
C CYS A 227 -21.25 -6.94 0.59
N LYS A 228 -21.05 -8.00 1.38
CA LYS A 228 -19.87 -8.16 2.24
C LYS A 228 -18.66 -8.62 1.43
N LEU A 229 -17.56 -7.88 1.54
CA LEU A 229 -16.28 -8.19 0.92
C LEU A 229 -15.28 -8.64 2.00
N ARG A 230 -14.49 -9.67 1.69
CA ARG A 230 -13.31 -10.06 2.46
C ARG A 230 -12.07 -9.67 1.67
N ILE A 231 -11.27 -8.80 2.25
CA ILE A 231 -9.99 -8.38 1.69
C ILE A 231 -8.89 -9.14 2.41
N ARG A 232 -8.07 -9.84 1.65
CA ARG A 232 -6.87 -10.52 2.13
C ARG A 232 -5.65 -9.70 1.80
N ILE A 233 -4.75 -9.54 2.75
CA ILE A 233 -3.40 -9.01 2.55
C ILE A 233 -2.42 -10.11 2.92
N GLU A 234 -1.43 -10.36 2.07
CA GLU A 234 -0.37 -11.34 2.27
C GLU A 234 1.00 -10.70 2.06
N ASN A 235 1.94 -11.01 2.95
CA ASN A 235 3.35 -10.66 2.75
C ASN A 235 4.00 -11.73 1.86
N THR A 236 4.13 -11.41 0.57
CA THR A 236 4.79 -12.26 -0.44
C THR A 236 6.29 -12.00 -0.53
N GLY A 237 6.79 -10.99 0.19
CA GLY A 237 8.20 -10.65 0.30
C GLY A 237 9.02 -11.60 1.18
N LYS A 238 10.33 -11.38 1.17
CA LYS A 238 11.35 -12.03 1.98
C LYS A 238 11.66 -11.26 3.28
N THR A 239 11.11 -10.07 3.47
CA THR A 239 11.33 -9.21 4.64
C THR A 239 10.11 -9.20 5.57
N VAL A 240 10.33 -8.83 6.83
CA VAL A 240 9.24 -8.60 7.79
C VAL A 240 8.71 -7.19 7.59
N ILE A 241 7.40 -7.06 7.42
CA ILE A 241 6.71 -5.79 7.32
C ILE A 241 6.30 -5.33 8.72
N ARG A 242 6.50 -4.05 9.01
CA ARG A 242 6.09 -3.42 10.27
C ARG A 242 5.08 -2.31 9.98
N THR A 243 4.27 -1.99 10.97
CA THR A 243 3.20 -0.97 10.93
C THR A 243 2.41 -0.87 9.61
N PRO A 244 1.95 -2.00 9.03
CA PRO A 244 1.29 -1.95 7.73
C PRO A 244 -0.02 -1.18 7.81
N LYS A 245 -0.32 -0.45 6.75
CA LYS A 245 -1.56 0.29 6.55
C LYS A 245 -2.06 0.00 5.15
N LEU A 246 -3.33 -0.38 5.03
CA LEU A 246 -3.99 -0.53 3.73
C LEU A 246 -5.14 0.46 3.64
N ILE A 247 -5.09 1.32 2.62
CA ILE A 247 -6.20 2.19 2.25
C ILE A 247 -6.93 1.50 1.10
N VAL A 248 -8.25 1.36 1.22
CA VAL A 248 -9.13 0.88 0.14
C VAL A 248 -10.16 1.94 -0.20
N SER A 249 -10.45 2.11 -1.48
CA SER A 249 -11.37 3.13 -1.96
C SER A 249 -12.06 2.74 -3.26
N PHE A 250 -13.19 3.39 -3.52
CA PHE A 250 -13.97 3.23 -4.75
C PHE A 250 -14.16 4.59 -5.41
N ARG A 251 -14.48 4.62 -6.69
CA ARG A 251 -14.90 5.87 -7.31
C ARG A 251 -16.30 6.23 -6.80
N PRO A 252 -16.60 7.52 -6.54
CA PRO A 252 -17.92 7.93 -6.04
C PRO A 252 -19.10 7.50 -6.93
N GLU A 253 -18.86 7.33 -8.23
CA GLU A 253 -19.86 6.88 -9.22
C GLU A 253 -20.08 5.36 -9.24
N ASP A 254 -19.22 4.57 -8.60
CA ASP A 254 -19.30 3.10 -8.62
C ASP A 254 -20.17 2.55 -7.48
N ILE A 255 -20.26 3.29 -6.36
CA ILE A 255 -20.89 2.83 -5.12
C ILE A 255 -21.85 3.88 -4.55
N VAL A 256 -22.93 3.41 -3.92
CA VAL A 256 -23.84 4.26 -3.15
C VAL A 256 -23.28 4.49 -1.75
N GLU A 257 -22.80 3.41 -1.12
CA GLU A 257 -22.37 3.42 0.28
C GLU A 257 -21.30 2.36 0.54
N ILE A 258 -20.47 2.61 1.56
CA ILE A 258 -19.44 1.73 2.07
C ILE A 258 -19.50 1.71 3.60
N ASP A 259 -19.24 0.55 4.19
CA ASP A 259 -19.32 0.35 5.64
C ASP A 259 -18.14 -0.48 6.14
N ASP A 260 -17.58 -0.09 7.28
CA ASP A 260 -16.47 -0.78 7.94
C ASP A 260 -16.91 -1.95 8.84
N ASN A 261 -18.21 -2.28 8.83
CA ASN A 261 -18.89 -3.28 9.65
C ASN A 261 -18.74 -3.05 11.17
N PHE A 262 -18.40 -1.83 11.59
CA PHE A 262 -18.28 -1.48 13.00
C PHE A 262 -19.51 -0.71 13.50
N TYR A 263 -20.09 -1.15 14.61
CA TYR A 263 -21.19 -0.45 15.27
C TYR A 263 -21.02 -0.44 16.78
N TYR A 264 -21.34 0.69 17.39
CA TYR A 264 -21.43 0.80 18.84
C TYR A 264 -22.65 0.03 19.34
N PHE A 265 -22.45 -0.67 20.44
CA PHE A 265 -23.52 -1.31 21.17
C PHE A 265 -24.35 -0.24 21.87
N ASN A 266 -25.63 -0.16 21.49
CA ASN A 266 -26.59 0.74 22.09
C ASN A 266 -27.92 0.00 22.28
N ALA A 267 -28.10 -0.61 23.43
CA ALA A 267 -29.33 -1.34 23.78
C ALA A 267 -29.99 -0.70 25.00
N PHE A 268 -31.32 -0.59 24.94
CA PHE A 268 -32.14 -0.05 26.02
C PHE A 268 -32.11 -0.95 27.26
N GLY A 269 -32.12 -0.36 28.45
CA GLY A 269 -32.15 -1.09 29.73
C GLY A 269 -30.81 -1.62 30.25
N ILE A 270 -29.69 -1.31 29.58
CA ILE A 270 -28.35 -1.64 30.05
C ILE A 270 -27.73 -0.43 30.76
N ASP A 271 -26.98 -0.70 31.82
CA ASP A 271 -26.21 0.29 32.57
C ASP A 271 -25.17 1.02 31.69
N GLU A 272 -24.99 2.32 31.88
CA GLU A 272 -24.11 3.15 31.06
C GLU A 272 -22.64 2.76 31.20
N ALA A 273 -22.18 2.35 32.39
CA ALA A 273 -20.80 1.90 32.58
C ALA A 273 -20.56 0.57 31.85
N ALA A 274 -21.52 -0.35 31.90
CA ALA A 274 -21.48 -1.60 31.12
C ALA A 274 -21.45 -1.32 29.61
N LYS A 275 -22.28 -0.40 29.10
CA LYS A 275 -22.25 0.02 27.68
C LYS A 275 -20.89 0.59 27.29
N ALA A 276 -20.36 1.51 28.09
CA ALA A 276 -19.06 2.12 27.85
C ALA A 276 -17.94 1.07 27.81
N GLN A 277 -17.94 0.11 28.74
CA GLN A 277 -16.96 -0.97 28.78
C GLN A 277 -17.05 -1.89 27.55
N ILE A 278 -18.27 -2.25 27.10
CA ILE A 278 -18.49 -3.04 25.88
C ILE A 278 -17.94 -2.30 24.66
N ASN A 279 -18.27 -1.01 24.53
CA ASN A 279 -17.85 -0.19 23.41
C ASN A 279 -16.33 0.05 23.40
N ALA A 280 -15.72 0.29 24.56
CA ALA A 280 -14.26 0.40 24.69
C ALA A 280 -13.56 -0.91 24.28
N SER A 281 -14.11 -2.06 24.68
CA SER A 281 -13.58 -3.38 24.28
C SER A 281 -13.70 -3.62 22.77
N ARG A 282 -14.79 -3.17 22.14
CA ARG A 282 -14.97 -3.21 20.68
C ARG A 282 -13.97 -2.31 19.97
N ASP A 283 -13.82 -1.07 20.43
CA ASP A 283 -12.91 -0.09 19.84
C ASP A 283 -11.44 -0.52 19.96
N ALA A 284 -11.07 -1.13 21.10
CA ALA A 284 -9.73 -1.71 21.31
C ALA A 284 -9.37 -2.78 20.25
N LYS A 285 -10.36 -3.50 19.71
CA LYS A 285 -10.20 -4.53 18.67
C LYS A 285 -10.43 -4.01 17.25
N ARG A 286 -10.82 -2.75 17.08
CA ARG A 286 -11.12 -2.16 15.77
C ARG A 286 -9.85 -2.03 14.93
N GLU A 287 -9.91 -2.54 13.71
CA GLU A 287 -8.81 -2.48 12.74
C GLU A 287 -9.20 -1.71 11.46
N VAL A 288 -10.49 -1.52 11.19
CA VAL A 288 -10.97 -0.83 9.99
C VAL A 288 -11.66 0.48 10.41
N TYR A 289 -11.34 1.54 9.69
CA TYR A 289 -11.83 2.89 9.97
C TYR A 289 -12.28 3.55 8.68
N GLN A 290 -13.53 4.02 8.62
CA GLN A 290 -13.97 4.87 7.52
C GLN A 290 -13.33 6.26 7.64
N THR A 291 -12.50 6.63 6.66
CA THR A 291 -11.79 7.91 6.63
C THR A 291 -12.50 8.94 5.76
N TYR A 292 -13.16 8.49 4.69
CA TYR A 292 -13.99 9.30 3.80
C TYR A 292 -15.22 8.50 3.35
N LYS A 293 -16.18 9.18 2.70
CA LYS A 293 -17.44 8.58 2.25
C LYS A 293 -17.25 7.31 1.39
N ASN A 294 -16.17 7.21 0.63
CA ASN A 294 -15.85 6.12 -0.30
C ASN A 294 -14.51 5.45 0.01
N GLN A 295 -13.98 5.59 1.23
CA GLN A 295 -12.66 5.10 1.61
C GLN A 295 -12.64 4.53 3.03
N LEU A 296 -12.00 3.36 3.16
CA LEU A 296 -11.66 2.75 4.44
C LEU A 296 -10.15 2.63 4.60
N GLU A 297 -9.72 2.68 5.85
CA GLU A 297 -8.34 2.44 6.25
C GLU A 297 -8.28 1.25 7.20
N TYR A 298 -7.53 0.23 6.80
CA TYR A 298 -7.20 -0.92 7.62
C TYR A 298 -5.83 -0.76 8.30
N ARG A 299 -5.84 -0.90 9.62
CA ARG A 299 -4.71 -0.81 10.55
C ARG A 299 -4.73 -2.06 11.46
N PRO A 300 -3.97 -3.12 11.13
CA PRO A 300 -3.91 -4.30 11.97
C PRO A 300 -3.32 -3.96 13.35
N LYS A 301 -3.93 -4.49 14.42
CA LYS A 301 -3.44 -4.34 15.79
C LYS A 301 -2.12 -5.08 15.98
N ASN A 302 -2.00 -6.26 15.38
CA ASN A 302 -0.71 -6.90 15.25
C ASN A 302 0.05 -6.27 14.08
N SER A 303 0.86 -5.27 14.39
CA SER A 303 1.59 -4.47 13.42
C SER A 303 2.80 -5.17 12.78
N VAL A 304 3.04 -6.45 13.06
CA VAL A 304 4.16 -7.21 12.47
C VAL A 304 3.61 -8.26 11.53
N PHE A 305 4.09 -8.22 10.29
CA PHE A 305 3.74 -9.16 9.23
C PHE A 305 5.00 -9.90 8.78
N VAL A 306 5.20 -11.12 9.27
CA VAL A 306 6.34 -11.94 8.84
C VAL A 306 6.07 -12.53 7.45
N GLN A 307 7.08 -13.16 6.85
CA GLN A 307 6.99 -13.71 5.50
C GLN A 307 5.90 -14.78 5.43
N LYS A 308 5.08 -14.76 4.36
CA LYS A 308 3.93 -15.65 4.15
C LYS A 308 2.78 -15.48 5.15
N ASP A 309 2.86 -14.52 6.07
CA ASP A 309 1.69 -14.19 6.89
C ASP A 309 0.60 -13.61 5.99
N CYS A 310 -0.64 -13.96 6.32
CA CYS A 310 -1.82 -13.33 5.76
C CYS A 310 -2.76 -12.83 6.86
N ARG A 311 -3.51 -11.78 6.53
CA ARG A 311 -4.58 -11.21 7.35
C ARG A 311 -5.76 -10.94 6.46
N ASP A 312 -6.93 -11.06 7.06
CA ASP A 312 -8.19 -10.82 6.40
C ASP A 312 -8.96 -9.76 7.20
N PHE A 313 -9.56 -8.81 6.52
CA PHE A 313 -10.55 -7.92 7.11
C PHE A 313 -11.80 -7.90 6.23
N TYR A 314 -12.88 -7.38 6.81
CA TYR A 314 -14.18 -7.34 6.15
C TYR A 314 -14.67 -5.91 6.03
N MET A 315 -15.31 -5.63 4.92
CA MET A 315 -16.03 -4.39 4.67
C MET A 315 -17.29 -4.70 3.89
N SER A 316 -18.23 -3.78 3.83
CA SER A 316 -19.46 -3.94 3.06
C SER A 316 -19.63 -2.78 2.09
N VAL A 317 -20.29 -3.02 0.97
CA VAL A 317 -20.55 -2.01 -0.06
C VAL A 317 -21.95 -2.18 -0.64
N ILE A 318 -22.58 -1.06 -1.00
CA ILE A 318 -23.75 -1.02 -1.88
C ILE A 318 -23.28 -0.49 -3.25
N PRO A 319 -23.31 -1.30 -4.31
CA PRO A 319 -22.99 -0.83 -5.66
C PRO A 319 -24.07 0.10 -6.20
N VAL A 320 -23.73 0.99 -7.12
CA VAL A 320 -24.74 1.77 -7.86
C VAL A 320 -25.63 0.85 -8.69
N ASP A 321 -26.94 1.12 -8.68
CA ASP A 321 -27.93 0.31 -9.40
C ASP A 321 -27.58 0.23 -10.90
N GLY A 322 -27.61 -0.98 -11.47
CA GLY A 322 -27.33 -1.23 -12.89
C GLY A 322 -25.85 -1.35 -13.26
N ILE A 323 -24.91 -1.05 -12.36
CA ILE A 323 -23.48 -1.26 -12.62
C ILE A 323 -23.18 -2.76 -12.82
N LYS A 324 -22.31 -3.08 -13.80
CA LYS A 324 -21.93 -4.48 -14.11
C LYS A 324 -20.58 -4.87 -13.56
N LYS A 325 -19.67 -3.90 -13.48
CA LYS A 325 -18.33 -4.09 -12.94
C LYS A 325 -17.78 -2.76 -12.42
N PHE A 326 -16.95 -2.84 -11.38
CA PHE A 326 -16.22 -1.69 -10.84
C PHE A 326 -14.93 -2.16 -10.16
N SER A 327 -14.11 -1.21 -9.70
CA SER A 327 -12.79 -1.51 -9.15
C SER A 327 -12.65 -1.07 -7.71
N LEU A 328 -12.09 -1.95 -6.88
CA LEU A 328 -11.56 -1.59 -5.56
C LEU A 328 -10.12 -1.11 -5.74
N ILE A 329 -9.87 0.17 -5.51
CA ILE A 329 -8.55 0.78 -5.58
C ILE A 329 -7.90 0.66 -4.20
N TRP A 330 -6.70 0.09 -4.13
CA TRP A 330 -5.99 -0.06 -2.87
C TRP A 330 -4.59 0.54 -2.90
N LYS A 331 -4.17 1.06 -1.74
CA LYS A 331 -2.83 1.59 -1.49
C LYS A 331 -2.30 1.01 -0.19
N PHE A 332 -1.25 0.23 -0.30
CA PHE A 332 -0.49 -0.31 0.81
C PHE A 332 0.66 0.62 1.18
N LEU A 333 0.87 0.81 2.47
CA LEU A 333 1.89 1.66 3.07
C LEU A 333 2.52 0.94 4.27
N CYS A 334 3.84 0.95 4.36
CA CYS A 334 4.60 0.74 5.59
C CYS A 334 5.82 1.68 5.58
N GLU A 335 6.75 1.53 6.53
CA GLU A 335 7.82 2.51 6.80
C GLU A 335 8.56 2.96 5.54
N ASP A 336 9.13 2.02 4.77
CA ASP A 336 9.96 2.30 3.61
C ASP A 336 9.40 1.72 2.29
N TYR A 337 8.16 1.24 2.30
CA TYR A 337 7.56 0.56 1.14
C TYR A 337 6.10 0.99 0.91
N GLN A 338 5.76 1.13 -0.37
CA GLN A 338 4.39 1.36 -0.81
C GLN A 338 4.10 0.58 -2.08
N LYS A 339 2.88 0.07 -2.19
CA LYS A 339 2.37 -0.59 -3.39
C LYS A 339 0.93 -0.16 -3.61
N ASN A 340 0.54 0.01 -4.86
CA ASN A 340 -0.84 0.29 -5.23
C ASN A 340 -1.34 -0.81 -6.14
N GLY A 341 -2.64 -1.00 -6.18
CA GLY A 341 -3.27 -1.87 -7.16
C GLY A 341 -4.77 -1.70 -7.19
N VAL A 342 -5.39 -2.58 -7.96
CA VAL A 342 -6.83 -2.59 -8.19
C VAL A 342 -7.30 -4.03 -8.21
N LEU A 343 -8.47 -4.27 -7.62
CA LEU A 343 -9.19 -5.53 -7.73
C LEU A 343 -10.51 -5.30 -8.46
N THR A 344 -11.00 -6.31 -9.15
CA THR A 344 -12.21 -6.22 -9.99
C THR A 344 -13.40 -6.83 -9.26
N ILE A 345 -14.53 -6.12 -9.27
CA ILE A 345 -15.79 -6.63 -8.72
C ILE A 345 -16.82 -6.67 -9.85
N TYR A 346 -17.38 -7.84 -10.12
CA TYR A 346 -18.52 -8.04 -11.00
C TYR A 346 -19.83 -8.02 -10.19
N VAL A 347 -20.91 -7.56 -10.81
CA VAL A 347 -22.21 -7.41 -10.16
C VAL A 347 -23.27 -8.19 -10.91
N GLU A 348 -23.85 -9.16 -10.23
CA GLU A 348 -24.94 -10.00 -10.72
C GLU A 348 -26.13 -9.87 -9.75
N PRO A 349 -27.08 -8.94 -9.99
CA PRO A 349 -28.19 -8.72 -9.06
C PRO A 349 -29.09 -9.94 -8.97
N GLN A 350 -29.51 -10.27 -7.75
CA GLN A 350 -30.54 -11.28 -7.49
C GLN A 350 -31.91 -10.59 -7.44
N ILE A 351 -32.84 -11.02 -8.29
CA ILE A 351 -34.14 -10.40 -8.43
C ILE A 351 -35.21 -11.40 -7.96
N GLU A 352 -35.92 -11.04 -6.91
CA GLU A 352 -37.09 -11.76 -6.43
C GLU A 352 -38.35 -11.17 -7.09
N GLU A 353 -39.16 -12.01 -7.76
CA GLU A 353 -40.37 -11.55 -8.45
C GLU A 353 -41.61 -11.75 -7.58
N HIS A 354 -42.39 -10.68 -7.38
CA HIS A 354 -43.67 -10.69 -6.69
C HIS A 354 -44.78 -10.28 -7.63
N ILE A 355 -45.79 -11.13 -7.78
CA ILE A 355 -47.01 -10.79 -8.54
C ILE A 355 -48.06 -10.28 -7.55
N LYS A 356 -48.55 -9.07 -7.78
CA LYS A 356 -49.65 -8.47 -7.01
C LYS A 356 -50.86 -8.35 -7.93
N THR A 357 -51.84 -9.22 -7.74
CA THR A 357 -53.13 -9.10 -8.43
C THR A 357 -53.94 -7.97 -7.82
N ILE A 358 -54.40 -7.06 -8.66
CA ILE A 358 -55.29 -5.96 -8.32
C ILE A 358 -56.62 -6.25 -9.02
N GLU A 359 -57.64 -6.59 -8.23
CA GLU A 359 -58.99 -6.74 -8.75
C GLU A 359 -59.53 -5.36 -9.14
N VAL A 360 -59.96 -5.22 -10.38
CA VAL A 360 -60.68 -4.05 -10.88
C VAL A 360 -62.14 -4.41 -11.13
N TYR A 361 -63.03 -3.48 -10.80
CA TYR A 361 -64.49 -3.69 -10.87
C TYR A 361 -65.14 -2.88 -11.98
N ASP A 362 -64.35 -2.08 -12.69
CA ASP A 362 -64.70 -1.37 -13.92
C ASP A 362 -63.75 -1.85 -15.03
N GLU A 363 -64.28 -2.28 -16.17
CA GLU A 363 -63.49 -2.76 -17.30
C GLU A 363 -62.55 -1.68 -17.86
N SER A 364 -62.85 -0.39 -17.66
CA SER A 364 -61.98 0.72 -18.05
C SER A 364 -60.73 0.89 -17.16
N GLU A 365 -60.71 0.24 -15.99
CA GLU A 365 -59.56 0.23 -15.08
C GLU A 365 -58.57 -0.90 -15.37
N LEU A 366 -58.89 -1.83 -16.29
CA LEU A 366 -57.95 -2.84 -16.77
C LEU A 366 -56.77 -2.18 -17.48
N LYS A 367 -55.57 -2.55 -17.06
CA LYS A 367 -54.31 -2.05 -17.62
C LYS A 367 -53.35 -3.20 -17.88
N PRO A 368 -52.40 -3.03 -18.81
CA PRO A 368 -51.26 -3.94 -18.94
C PRO A 368 -50.48 -4.05 -17.63
N ASP A 369 -49.79 -5.18 -17.44
CA ASP A 369 -48.98 -5.42 -16.26
C ASP A 369 -47.95 -4.29 -16.04
N GLU A 370 -47.96 -3.71 -14.84
CA GLU A 370 -46.99 -2.68 -14.45
C GLU A 370 -45.85 -3.31 -13.66
N THR A 371 -44.61 -3.06 -14.09
CA THR A 371 -43.40 -3.60 -13.44
C THR A 371 -42.63 -2.50 -12.73
N SER A 372 -42.23 -2.75 -11.48
CA SER A 372 -41.31 -1.88 -10.72
C SER A 372 -40.20 -2.68 -10.06
N LEU A 373 -38.97 -2.18 -10.07
CA LEU A 373 -37.81 -2.75 -9.37
C LEU A 373 -37.45 -1.87 -8.17
N ALA A 374 -37.30 -2.48 -6.99
CA ALA A 374 -36.92 -1.78 -5.77
C ALA A 374 -35.85 -2.57 -4.99
N PRO A 375 -35.02 -1.91 -4.16
CA PRO A 375 -34.13 -2.59 -3.22
C PRO A 375 -34.94 -3.53 -2.31
N LYS A 376 -34.43 -4.75 -2.09
CA LYS A 376 -35.04 -5.66 -1.13
C LYS A 376 -34.67 -5.21 0.29
N VAL A 377 -35.67 -4.83 1.08
CA VAL A 377 -35.49 -4.41 2.47
C VAL A 377 -36.23 -5.39 3.38
N VAL A 378 -35.54 -5.95 4.37
CA VAL A 378 -36.10 -6.88 5.35
C VAL A 378 -36.13 -6.22 6.72
N GLU A 379 -37.24 -6.34 7.43
CA GLU A 379 -37.38 -5.92 8.84
C GLU A 379 -36.93 -7.06 9.77
N VAL A 380 -36.01 -6.77 10.70
CA VAL A 380 -35.43 -7.72 11.67
C VAL A 380 -35.63 -7.26 13.10
#